data_AF-A0A7X0HWH8-F1
#
_entry.id   AF-A0A7X0HWH8-F1
#
_cell.length_a   1.000
_cell.length_b   1.000
_cell.length_c   1.000
_cell.angle_alpha   90.00
_cell.angle_beta   90.00
_cell.angle_gamma   90.00
#
_symmetry.space_group_name_H-M   'P 1'
#
loop_
_entity.id
_entity.type
_entity.pdbx_description
1 polymer ?
#
loop_
_entity_poly.entity_id
_entity_poly.type
_entity_poly.pdbx_seq_one_letter_code
_entity_poly.pdbx_strand_id
1 'polypeptide(L)'
;MITVMNAESYLKHKIGEDTDDIKKVWEAFKAFCKEPVEGEEDKEILFQCGVYDFTGEALFHLDFVRQFTIYEEDEYSHMEQLHCEFLFKPTDELSNLEIGEWSMDYDNIDDFLSHIENLQEFKIPLILKPIKSEIYQEAV
;
A
#
# COMPACT_ATOMS: atom_id res chain seq x y z
N MET A 1 -10.65 17.25 7.00
CA MET A 1 -9.52 17.40 6.06
C MET A 1 -8.55 16.29 6.38
N ILE A 2 -8.01 15.61 5.36
CA ILE A 2 -7.02 14.55 5.57
C ILE A 2 -5.66 15.24 5.69
N THR A 3 -4.88 14.85 6.69
CA THR A 3 -3.50 15.31 6.89
C THR A 3 -2.59 14.09 6.93
N VAL A 4 -1.29 14.24 6.68
CA VAL A 4 -0.34 13.12 6.84
C VAL A 4 -0.48 12.48 8.22
N MET A 5 -0.54 13.30 9.29
CA MET A 5 -0.70 12.84 10.67
C MET A 5 -1.97 11.99 10.93
N ASN A 6 -3.04 12.16 10.15
CA ASN A 6 -4.29 11.41 10.36
C ASN A 6 -4.59 10.37 9.28
N ALA A 7 -3.74 10.24 8.26
CA ALA A 7 -3.97 9.40 7.09
C ALA A 7 -4.24 7.93 7.44
N GLU A 8 -3.44 7.32 8.32
CA GLU A 8 -3.68 5.97 8.83
C GLU A 8 -5.06 5.82 9.47
N SER A 9 -5.39 6.71 10.42
CA SER A 9 -6.65 6.65 11.16
C SER A 9 -7.85 6.88 10.24
N TYR A 10 -7.70 7.75 9.24
CA TYR A 10 -8.71 8.03 8.24
C TYR A 10 -8.98 6.80 7.36
N LEU A 11 -7.93 6.16 6.84
CA LEU A 11 -8.07 4.99 5.99
C LEU A 11 -8.67 3.81 6.76
N LYS A 12 -8.19 3.55 8.00
CA LYS A 12 -8.78 2.56 8.90
C LYS A 12 -10.27 2.80 9.14
N HIS A 13 -10.67 4.03 9.43
CA HIS A 13 -12.08 4.38 9.62
C HIS A 13 -12.91 4.18 8.34
N LYS A 14 -12.34 4.45 7.17
CA LYS A 14 -13.01 4.25 5.86
C LYS A 14 -13.23 2.77 5.55
N ILE A 15 -12.32 1.89 5.97
CA ILE A 15 -12.40 0.44 5.78
C ILE A 15 -13.32 -0.20 6.82
N GLY A 16 -13.29 0.27 8.08
CA GLY A 16 -14.10 -0.27 9.16
C GLY A 16 -13.59 -1.63 9.66
N GLU A 17 -14.50 -2.58 9.90
CA GLU A 17 -14.15 -3.90 10.44
C GLU A 17 -13.53 -4.83 9.38
N ASP A 18 -13.63 -4.47 8.10
CA ASP A 18 -13.24 -5.30 6.95
C ASP A 18 -11.75 -5.20 6.59
N THR A 19 -10.87 -4.98 7.56
CA THR A 19 -9.42 -4.82 7.33
C THR A 19 -8.73 -6.08 6.81
N ASP A 20 -9.34 -7.26 6.93
CA ASP A 20 -8.84 -8.53 6.38
C ASP A 20 -9.39 -8.87 4.98
N ASP A 21 -10.34 -8.09 4.46
CA ASP A 21 -10.85 -8.20 3.09
C ASP A 21 -10.00 -7.34 2.15
N ILE A 22 -8.99 -7.97 1.54
CA ILE A 22 -8.02 -7.33 0.63
C ILE A 22 -8.73 -6.50 -0.46
N LYS A 23 -9.87 -6.96 -0.97
CA LYS A 23 -10.59 -6.24 -2.03
C LYS A 23 -11.21 -4.95 -1.50
N LYS A 24 -11.83 -5.00 -0.32
CA LYS A 24 -12.39 -3.80 0.31
C LYS A 24 -11.28 -2.82 0.70
N VAL A 25 -10.16 -3.32 1.22
CA VAL A 25 -8.99 -2.49 1.53
C VAL A 25 -8.46 -1.84 0.25
N TRP A 26 -8.31 -2.59 -0.84
CA TRP A 26 -7.88 -2.05 -2.13
C TRP A 26 -8.82 -0.96 -2.66
N GLU A 27 -10.15 -1.17 -2.64
CA GLU A 27 -11.10 -0.15 -3.08
C GLU A 27 -11.01 1.13 -2.23
N ALA A 28 -10.89 0.99 -0.91
CA ALA A 28 -10.72 2.12 -0.01
C ALA A 28 -9.39 2.85 -0.23
N PHE A 29 -8.31 2.10 -0.42
CA PHE A 29 -6.96 2.60 -0.69
C PHE A 29 -6.90 3.31 -2.04
N LYS A 30 -7.45 2.74 -3.12
CA LYS A 30 -7.58 3.40 -4.43
C LYS A 30 -8.31 4.72 -4.34
N ALA A 31 -9.44 4.76 -3.63
CA ALA A 31 -10.18 5.99 -3.42
C ALA A 31 -9.34 7.00 -2.64
N PHE A 32 -8.63 6.54 -1.60
CA PHE A 32 -7.73 7.36 -0.80
C PHE A 32 -6.58 7.96 -1.62
N CYS A 33 -5.93 7.18 -2.52
CA CYS A 33 -4.83 7.64 -3.38
C CYS A 33 -5.20 8.88 -4.23
N LYS A 34 -6.49 9.11 -4.48
CA LYS A 34 -6.98 10.26 -5.25
C LYS A 34 -7.29 11.47 -4.39
N GLU A 35 -7.42 11.29 -3.08
CA GLU A 35 -7.72 12.38 -2.15
C GLU A 35 -6.51 13.29 -1.96
N PRO A 36 -6.71 14.61 -1.86
CA PRO A 36 -5.68 15.53 -1.40
C PRO A 36 -5.38 15.28 0.08
N VAL A 37 -4.11 15.25 0.44
CA VAL A 37 -3.63 15.15 1.83
C VAL A 37 -2.85 16.42 2.15
N GLU A 38 -3.22 17.09 3.25
CA GLU A 38 -2.48 18.24 3.75
C GLU A 38 -1.12 17.80 4.29
N GLY A 39 -0.05 18.45 3.83
CA GLY A 39 1.34 18.10 4.13
C GLY A 39 1.97 17.12 3.13
N GLU A 40 1.26 16.78 2.05
CA GLU A 40 1.77 16.00 0.92
C GLU A 40 1.94 16.92 -0.30
N GLU A 41 3.15 16.97 -0.86
CA GLU A 41 3.42 17.68 -2.12
C GLU A 41 3.18 16.79 -3.34
N ASP A 42 3.72 15.56 -3.31
CA ASP A 42 3.66 14.60 -4.40
C ASP A 42 2.87 13.34 -4.01
N LYS A 43 2.06 12.82 -4.95
CA LYS A 43 1.31 11.56 -4.76
C LYS A 43 2.11 10.39 -5.31
N GLU A 44 2.82 9.73 -4.41
CA GLU A 44 3.67 8.59 -4.75
C GLU A 44 3.06 7.31 -4.19
N ILE A 45 2.57 6.44 -5.07
CA ILE A 45 1.94 5.18 -4.72
C ILE A 45 2.85 4.04 -5.15
N LEU A 46 3.03 3.04 -4.29
CA LEU A 46 3.78 1.83 -4.59
C LEU A 46 2.87 0.62 -4.39
N PHE A 47 2.88 -0.28 -5.38
CA PHE A 47 2.38 -1.63 -5.24
C PHE A 47 3.58 -2.58 -5.19
N GLN A 48 3.67 -3.40 -4.16
CA GLN A 48 4.76 -4.35 -4.04
C GLN A 48 4.30 -5.71 -3.48
N CYS A 49 4.95 -6.76 -3.94
CA CYS A 49 4.85 -8.06 -3.31
C CYS A 49 6.14 -8.87 -3.45
N GLY A 50 6.33 -9.85 -2.57
CA GLY A 50 7.48 -10.75 -2.62
C GLY A 50 7.60 -11.61 -1.37
N VAL A 51 8.50 -12.59 -1.39
CA VAL A 51 8.81 -13.41 -0.21
C VAL A 51 10.05 -12.86 0.49
N TYR A 52 9.89 -12.47 1.76
CA TYR A 52 10.95 -11.88 2.57
C TYR A 52 10.98 -12.49 3.97
N ASP A 53 12.15 -12.41 4.62
CA ASP A 53 12.40 -12.91 5.97
C ASP A 53 12.66 -11.74 6.94
N PHE A 54 11.75 -10.76 6.98
CA PHE A 54 11.88 -9.60 7.87
C PHE A 54 11.52 -9.93 9.32
N THR A 55 10.68 -10.95 9.54
CA THR A 55 10.17 -11.33 10.86
C THR A 55 10.88 -12.53 11.48
N GLY A 56 11.91 -13.08 10.82
CA GLY A 56 12.56 -14.34 11.20
C GLY A 56 11.85 -15.61 10.68
N GLU A 57 10.81 -15.44 9.87
CA GLU A 57 10.19 -16.46 9.04
C GLU A 57 9.98 -15.88 7.64
N ALA A 58 10.25 -16.67 6.59
CA ALA A 58 9.95 -16.28 5.22
C ALA A 58 8.43 -16.23 5.00
N LEU A 59 7.91 -15.03 4.74
CA LEU A 59 6.51 -14.76 4.48
C LEU A 59 6.35 -14.09 3.11
N PHE A 60 5.21 -14.30 2.46
CA PHE A 60 4.84 -13.52 1.29
C PHE A 60 4.15 -12.24 1.76
N HIS A 61 4.71 -11.10 1.37
CA HIS A 61 4.19 -9.77 1.64
C HIS A 61 3.45 -9.28 0.40
N LEU A 62 2.24 -8.78 0.59
CA LEU A 62 1.52 -7.97 -0.38
C LEU A 62 1.26 -6.62 0.28
N ASP A 63 1.63 -5.53 -0.37
CA ASP A 63 1.54 -4.22 0.24
C ASP A 63 1.12 -3.14 -0.75
N PHE A 64 0.22 -2.28 -0.29
CA PHE A 64 -0.21 -1.08 -1.00
C PHE A 64 0.27 0.12 -0.19
N VAL A 65 1.18 0.90 -0.77
CA VAL A 65 1.88 1.95 -0.06
C VAL A 65 1.56 3.31 -0.67
N ARG A 66 1.28 4.30 0.18
CA ARG A 66 1.33 5.71 -0.21
C ARG A 66 2.44 6.39 0.56
N GLN A 67 3.37 6.99 -0.15
CA GLN A 67 4.47 7.74 0.42
C GLN A 67 4.09 9.23 0.52
N PHE A 68 4.45 9.83 1.65
CA PHE A 68 4.32 11.24 1.94
C PHE A 68 5.72 11.83 2.10
N THR A 69 6.10 12.72 1.19
CA THR A 69 7.32 13.52 1.33
C THR A 69 6.97 14.84 2.01
N ILE A 70 7.53 15.08 3.19
CA ILE A 70 7.16 16.19 4.07
C ILE A 70 8.25 17.25 4.05
N TYR A 71 7.83 18.50 3.84
CA TYR A 71 8.71 19.67 3.83
C TYR A 71 8.38 20.62 4.99
N GLU A 72 9.41 21.18 5.62
CA GLU A 72 9.32 22.22 6.64
C GLU A 72 10.10 23.44 6.15
N GLU A 73 9.44 24.61 6.08
CA GLU A 73 10.07 25.85 5.59
C GLU A 73 10.74 25.71 4.21
N ASP A 74 10.11 24.97 3.30
CA ASP A 74 10.61 24.62 1.95
C ASP A 74 11.89 23.73 1.94
N GLU A 75 12.33 23.24 3.09
CA GLU A 75 13.39 22.25 3.23
C GLU A 75 12.81 20.85 3.48
N TYR A 76 13.44 19.83 2.89
CA TYR A 76 13.08 18.45 3.15
C TYR A 76 13.17 18.15 4.66
N SER A 77 12.09 17.62 5.24
CA SER A 77 12.06 17.20 6.64
C SER A 77 12.27 15.68 6.74
N HIS A 78 11.31 14.88 6.27
CA HIS A 78 11.34 13.42 6.31
C HIS A 78 10.32 12.81 5.34
N MET A 79 10.33 11.48 5.24
CA MET A 79 9.30 10.71 4.53
C MET A 79 8.52 9.86 5.52
N GLU A 80 7.22 9.72 5.24
CA GLU A 80 6.37 8.75 5.90
C GLU A 80 5.72 7.85 4.85
N GLN A 81 5.50 6.58 5.17
CA GLN A 81 4.78 5.65 4.31
C GLN A 81 3.58 5.08 5.04
N LEU A 82 2.41 5.15 4.40
CA LEU A 82 1.20 4.45 4.83
C LEU A 82 1.09 3.13 4.09
N HIS A 83 1.11 2.03 4.85
CA HIS A 83 1.05 0.66 4.37
C HIS A 83 -0.35 0.06 4.53
N CYS A 84 -0.70 -0.82 3.60
CA CYS A 84 -1.80 -1.76 3.68
C CYS A 84 -1.22 -3.16 3.43
N GLU A 85 -0.63 -3.72 4.48
CA GLU A 85 0.18 -4.92 4.39
C GLU A 85 -0.62 -6.18 4.71
N PHE A 86 -0.45 -7.19 3.87
CA PHE A 86 -1.01 -8.52 4.04
C PHE A 86 0.09 -9.56 3.98
N LEU A 87 0.14 -10.41 5.01
CA LEU A 87 1.10 -11.50 5.10
C LEU A 87 0.42 -12.83 4.77
N PHE A 88 1.13 -13.68 4.04
CA PHE A 88 0.69 -15.02 3.69
C PHE A 88 1.83 -16.03 3.92
N LYS A 89 1.45 -17.29 4.13
CA LYS A 89 2.42 -18.38 4.03
C LYS A 89 2.87 -18.51 2.58
N PRO A 90 4.17 -18.56 2.29
CA PRO A 90 4.64 -18.82 0.94
C PRO A 90 4.12 -20.16 0.43
N THR A 91 3.55 -20.14 -0.77
CA THR A 91 3.22 -21.34 -1.56
C THR A 91 4.12 -21.37 -2.79
N ASP A 92 4.16 -22.48 -3.52
CA ASP A 92 4.90 -22.54 -4.79
C ASP A 92 4.43 -21.45 -5.76
N GLU A 93 3.14 -21.10 -5.76
CA GLU A 93 2.60 -20.04 -6.60
C GLU A 93 3.05 -18.65 -6.13
N LEU A 94 2.87 -18.33 -4.84
CA LEU A 94 3.24 -17.03 -4.28
C LEU A 94 4.76 -16.79 -4.30
N SER A 95 5.55 -17.84 -4.13
CA SER A 95 7.03 -17.74 -4.09
C SER A 95 7.65 -17.37 -5.43
N ASN A 96 6.88 -17.41 -6.53
CA ASN A 96 7.33 -16.98 -7.85
C ASN A 96 6.85 -15.56 -8.20
N LEU A 97 6.11 -14.89 -7.32
CA LEU A 97 5.60 -13.54 -7.53
C LEU A 97 6.49 -12.54 -6.79
N GLU A 98 7.08 -11.61 -7.52
CA GLU A 98 7.87 -10.51 -6.97
C GLU A 98 7.72 -9.28 -7.86
N ILE A 99 7.35 -8.16 -7.27
CA ILE A 99 7.17 -6.90 -7.99
C ILE A 99 7.26 -5.70 -7.05
N GLY A 100 7.68 -4.58 -7.60
CA GLY A 100 7.61 -3.26 -6.99
C GLY A 100 7.40 -2.23 -8.08
N GLU A 101 6.21 -1.66 -8.17
CA GLU A 101 5.85 -0.67 -9.18
C GLU A 101 5.41 0.65 -8.54
N TRP A 102 6.03 1.74 -8.98
CA TRP A 102 5.72 3.09 -8.54
C TRP A 102 4.79 3.80 -9.51
N SER A 103 3.84 4.58 -8.98
CA SER A 103 2.93 5.39 -9.79
C SER A 103 3.64 6.48 -10.60
N MET A 104 4.87 6.85 -10.23
CA MET A 104 5.69 7.82 -10.96
C MET A 104 6.15 7.32 -12.33
N ASP A 105 6.11 6.01 -12.56
CA ASP A 105 6.44 5.40 -13.86
C ASP A 105 5.28 5.47 -14.87
N TYR A 106 4.16 6.09 -14.48
CA TYR A 106 2.91 6.17 -15.25
C TYR A 106 2.49 7.62 -15.49
N ASP A 107 1.72 7.85 -16.57
CA ASP A 107 1.23 9.19 -16.93
C ASP A 107 0.30 9.80 -15.86
N ASN A 108 -0.46 8.94 -15.15
CA ASN A 108 -1.34 9.34 -14.06
C ASN A 108 -1.68 8.13 -13.15
N ILE A 109 -2.27 8.45 -11.99
CA ILE A 109 -2.66 7.45 -10.99
C ILE A 109 -3.70 6.46 -11.53
N ASP A 110 -4.62 6.87 -12.42
CA ASP A 110 -5.65 5.96 -12.94
C ASP A 110 -5.04 4.88 -13.86
N ASP A 111 -4.03 5.23 -14.66
CA ASP A 111 -3.31 4.28 -15.51
C ASP A 111 -2.51 3.28 -14.66
N PHE A 112 -1.82 3.77 -13.62
CA PHE A 112 -1.14 2.93 -12.63
C PHE A 112 -2.11 1.93 -11.98
N LEU A 113 -3.20 2.42 -11.37
CA LEU A 113 -4.18 1.58 -10.68
C LEU A 113 -4.80 0.54 -11.62
N SER A 114 -5.12 0.94 -12.86
CA SER A 114 -5.67 0.04 -13.88
C SER A 114 -4.66 -1.04 -14.30
N HIS A 115 -3.37 -0.70 -14.39
CA HIS A 115 -2.32 -1.67 -14.66
C HIS A 115 -2.17 -2.67 -13.51
N ILE A 116 -2.09 -2.21 -12.26
CA ILE A 116 -1.97 -3.08 -11.08
C ILE A 116 -3.11 -4.11 -11.03
N GLU A 117 -4.35 -3.69 -11.30
CA GLU A 117 -5.51 -4.59 -11.32
C GLU A 117 -5.43 -5.68 -12.40
N ASN A 118 -4.53 -5.55 -13.37
CA ASN A 118 -4.31 -6.53 -14.42
C ASN A 118 -3.20 -7.54 -14.12
N LEU A 119 -2.35 -7.28 -13.12
CA LEU A 119 -1.21 -8.11 -12.73
C LEU A 119 -1.63 -9.42 -12.07
N GLN A 120 -0.81 -10.47 -12.22
CA GLN A 120 -1.04 -11.75 -11.53
C GLN A 120 -0.66 -11.63 -10.05
N GLU A 121 0.39 -10.86 -9.78
CA GLU A 121 0.90 -10.44 -8.48
C GLU A 121 -0.18 -9.77 -7.63
N PHE A 122 -1.12 -9.08 -8.27
CA PHE A 122 -2.31 -8.54 -7.62
C PHE A 122 -3.43 -9.60 -7.52
N LYS A 123 -3.81 -10.23 -8.63
CA LYS A 123 -4.99 -11.11 -8.69
C LYS A 123 -4.90 -12.37 -7.82
N ILE A 124 -3.72 -12.98 -7.73
CA ILE A 124 -3.53 -14.27 -7.03
C ILE A 124 -3.69 -14.10 -5.51
N PRO A 125 -3.00 -13.16 -4.83
CA PRO A 125 -3.21 -12.96 -3.38
C PRO A 125 -4.66 -12.60 -3.00
N LEU A 126 -5.39 -11.91 -3.88
CA LEU A 126 -6.77 -11.46 -3.67
C LEU A 126 -7.82 -12.57 -3.46
N ILE A 127 -7.49 -13.83 -3.79
CA ILE A 127 -8.38 -14.99 -3.56
C ILE A 127 -7.97 -15.81 -2.33
N LEU A 128 -6.89 -15.42 -1.66
CA LEU A 128 -6.35 -16.10 -0.49
C LEU A 128 -6.80 -15.38 0.79
N LYS A 129 -6.67 -16.07 1.92
CA LYS A 129 -6.87 -15.47 3.24
C LYS A 129 -5.51 -15.13 3.85
N PRO A 130 -5.24 -13.86 4.20
CA PRO A 130 -3.99 -13.49 4.84
C PRO A 130 -3.90 -14.10 6.24
N ILE A 131 -2.69 -14.40 6.69
CA ILE A 131 -2.42 -14.78 8.09
C ILE A 131 -2.39 -13.55 9.01
N LYS A 132 -2.06 -12.38 8.44
CA LYS A 132 -2.02 -11.09 9.12
C LYS A 132 -2.38 -10.00 8.12
N SER A 133 -3.16 -9.02 8.56
CA SER A 133 -3.44 -7.79 7.83
C SER A 133 -3.18 -6.63 8.77
N GLU A 134 -2.41 -5.65 8.32
CA GLU A 134 -2.12 -4.44 9.08
C GLU A 134 -2.16 -3.22 8.18
N ILE A 135 -2.72 -2.15 8.73
CA ILE A 135 -2.63 -0.81 8.14
C ILE A 135 -1.85 0.01 9.15
N TYR A 136 -0.76 0.62 8.72
CA TYR A 136 0.10 1.38 9.61
C TYR A 136 0.85 2.44 8.83
N GLN A 137 1.25 3.50 9.52
CA GLN A 137 2.09 4.53 8.97
C GLN A 137 3.40 4.62 9.75
N GLU A 138 4.52 4.69 9.04
CA GLU A 138 5.85 4.79 9.64
C GLU A 138 6.72 5.84 8.95
N ALA A 139 7.74 6.32 9.66
CA ALA A 139 8.77 7.18 9.09
C ALA A 139 9.87 6.32 8.45
N VAL A 140 10.39 6.77 7.30
CA VAL A 140 11.38 6.05 6.46
C VAL A 140 12.75 6.71 6.50
#